data_AF-A0A535D1L6-F1
#
_entry.id   AF-A0A535D1L6-F1
#
_cell.length_a   1.000
_cell.length_b   1.000
_cell.length_c   1.000
_cell.angle_alpha   90.00
_cell.angle_beta   90.00
_cell.angle_gamma   90.00
#
_symmetry.space_group_name_H-M   'P 1'
#
loop_
_entity.id
_entity.type
_entity.pdbx_description
1 polymer ?
#
loop_
_entity_poly.entity_id
_entity_poly.type
_entity_poly.pdbx_seq_one_letter_code
_entity_poly.pdbx_strand_id
1 'polypeptide(L)' 'MRKYKPVELPLKGVPRQFQQQHATCPNCQDRHAGVIGRLGLRLVFRCEQCRVRFHRPTVSVQLL' A
#
# COMPACT_ATOMS: atom_id res chain seq x y z
N MET A 1 25.01 22.35 -0.33
CA MET A 1 23.78 21.63 -0.78
C MET A 1 23.44 20.57 0.26
N ARG A 2 22.27 20.64 0.92
CA ARG A 2 21.84 19.58 1.85
C ARG A 2 21.53 18.33 1.03
N LYS A 3 22.30 17.25 1.20
CA LYS A 3 21.97 15.94 0.62
C LYS A 3 20.62 15.50 1.19
N TYR A 4 19.58 15.49 0.37
CA TYR A 4 18.30 14.91 0.72
C TYR A 4 18.51 13.42 1.00
N LYS A 5 18.31 13.00 2.25
CA LYS A 5 18.18 11.57 2.56
C LYS A 5 16.72 11.21 2.30
N PRO A 6 16.44 10.19 1.46
CA PRO A 6 15.09 9.67 1.32
C PRO A 6 14.55 9.31 2.69
N VAL A 7 13.39 9.87 3.06
CA VAL A 7 12.70 9.47 4.28
C VAL A 7 12.11 8.09 4.01
N GLU A 8 12.69 7.06 4.61
CA GLU A 8 12.07 5.75 4.67
C GLU A 8 10.91 5.84 5.67
N LEU A 9 9.67 5.74 5.20
CA LEU A 9 8.52 5.58 6.09
C LEU A 9 8.41 4.11 6.51
N PRO A 10 8.77 3.74 7.75
CA PRO A 10 8.71 2.35 8.17
C PRO A 10 7.26 1.87 8.21
N LEU A 11 7.02 0.71 7.60
CA LEU A 11 5.71 0.07 7.65
C LEU A 11 5.50 -0.56 9.02
N LYS A 12 4.30 -0.36 9.58
CA LYS A 12 3.89 -1.09 10.78
C LYS A 12 3.29 -2.45 10.38
N GLY A 13 3.40 -3.42 11.28
CA GLY A 13 2.72 -4.70 11.13
C GLY A 13 1.20 -4.55 11.05
N VAL A 14 0.56 -5.55 10.45
CA VAL A 14 -0.90 -5.63 10.28
C VAL A 14 -1.45 -6.80 11.09
N PRO A 15 -2.63 -6.65 11.73
CA PRO A 15 -3.34 -7.76 12.35
C PRO A 15 -3.58 -8.92 11.37
N ARG A 16 -3.61 -10.16 11.88
CA ARG A 16 -3.70 -11.38 11.05
C ARG A 16 -4.85 -11.35 10.04
N GLN A 17 -6.01 -10.83 10.45
CA GLN A 17 -7.20 -10.69 9.59
C GLN A 17 -6.98 -9.84 8.32
N PHE A 18 -5.97 -8.97 8.31
CA PHE A 18 -5.64 -8.12 7.16
C PHE A 18 -4.49 -8.66 6.32
N GLN A 19 -3.75 -9.67 6.79
CA GLN A 19 -2.57 -10.21 6.09
C GLN A 19 -2.95 -10.95 4.81
N GLN A 20 -4.13 -11.55 4.77
CA GLN A 20 -4.65 -12.31 3.62
C GLN A 20 -5.38 -11.43 2.59
N GLN A 21 -5.40 -10.11 2.77
CA GLN A 21 -6.05 -9.23 1.80
C GLN A 21 -5.19 -9.06 0.55
N HIS A 22 -5.86 -9.02 -0.60
CA HIS A 22 -5.24 -8.71 -1.89
C HIS A 22 -5.88 -7.49 -2.54
N ALA A 23 -5.15 -6.81 -3.42
CA ALA A 23 -5.65 -5.68 -4.17
C ALA A 23 -5.22 -5.74 -5.64
N THR A 24 -6.00 -5.11 -6.50
CA THR A 24 -5.64 -4.89 -7.91
C THR A 24 -4.52 -3.87 -8.00
N CYS A 25 -3.42 -4.24 -8.65
CA CYS A 25 -2.30 -3.35 -8.92
C CYS A 25 -2.72 -2.21 -9.85
N PRO A 26 -2.50 -0.94 -9.49
CA PRO A 26 -2.87 0.18 -10.35
C PRO A 26 -1.99 0.30 -11.61
N ASN A 27 -0.86 -0.42 -11.68
CA ASN A 27 0.07 -0.36 -12.80
C ASN A 27 -0.19 -1.44 -13.86
N CYS A 28 -0.35 -2.71 -13.46
CA CYS A 28 -0.51 -3.85 -14.38
C CYS A 28 -1.86 -4.56 -14.26
N GLN A 29 -2.76 -4.09 -13.40
CA GLN A 29 -4.08 -4.68 -13.17
C GLN A 29 -4.08 -6.13 -12.61
N ASP A 30 -2.92 -6.65 -12.22
CA ASP A 30 -2.81 -7.93 -11.51
C ASP A 30 -3.55 -7.89 -10.17
N ARG A 31 -4.33 -8.93 -9.86
CA ARG A 31 -5.22 -8.97 -8.68
C ARG A 31 -4.58 -9.57 -7.44
N HIS A 32 -3.33 -10.01 -7.52
CA HIS A 32 -2.67 -10.78 -6.47
C HIS A 32 -1.73 -9.96 -5.58
N ALA A 33 -1.73 -8.63 -5.68
CA ALA A 33 -0.88 -7.79 -4.83
C ALA A 33 -1.22 -7.98 -3.34
N GLY A 34 -0.27 -8.50 -2.57
CA GLY A 34 -0.43 -8.83 -1.15
C GLY A 34 -0.13 -7.66 -0.22
N VAL A 35 -0.61 -7.74 1.03
CA VAL A 35 -0.32 -6.75 2.08
C VAL A 35 1.09 -6.92 2.62
N ILE A 36 1.86 -5.82 2.66
CA ILE A 36 3.22 -5.78 3.23
C ILE A 36 3.31 -5.00 4.54
N GLY A 37 2.21 -4.37 4.96
CA GLY A 37 2.14 -3.61 6.21
C GLY A 37 1.09 -2.51 6.16
N ARG A 38 1.24 -1.51 7.03
CA ARG A 38 0.37 -0.33 7.05
C ARG A 38 1.13 0.97 7.31
N LEU A 39 0.61 2.06 6.77
CA LEU A 39 0.93 3.43 7.13
C LEU A 39 -0.30 4.08 7.75
N GLY A 40 -0.25 4.36 9.05
CA GLY A 40 -1.43 4.77 9.81
C GLY A 40 -2.52 3.68 9.76
N LEU A 41 -3.71 4.05 9.27
CA LEU A 41 -4.86 3.15 9.10
C LEU A 41 -4.94 2.53 7.69
N ARG A 42 -4.02 2.87 6.79
CA ARG A 42 -4.04 2.39 5.40
C ARG A 42 -3.15 1.16 5.24
N LEU A 43 -3.73 0.09 4.69
CA LEU A 43 -2.95 -1.08 4.25
C LEU A 43 -2.09 -0.72 3.04
N VAL A 44 -0.83 -1.15 3.09
CA VAL A 44 0.12 -1.03 1.99
C VAL A 44 0.21 -2.37 1.29
N PHE A 45 -0.08 -2.38 0.00
CA PHE A 45 0.01 -3.53 -0.87
C PHE A 45 1.28 -3.45 -1.71
N ARG A 46 1.82 -4.60 -2.11
CA ARG A 46 2.92 -4.71 -3.08
C ARG A 46 2.53 -5.68 -4.17
N CYS A 47 2.66 -5.26 -5.43
CA CYS A 47 2.49 -6.14 -6.56
C CYS A 47 3.78 -6.96 -6.77
N GLU A 48 3.67 -8.28 -6.91
CA GLU A 48 4.83 -9.14 -7.18
C GLU A 48 5.42 -8.91 -8.58
N GLN A 49 4.58 -8.56 -9.57
CA GLN A 49 5.03 -8.29 -10.94
C GLN A 49 5.72 -6.93 -11.07
N CYS A 50 5.04 -5.84 -10.70
CA CYS A 50 5.55 -4.48 -10.90
C CYS A 50 6.41 -3.96 -9.75
N ARG A 51 6.39 -4.63 -8.59
CA ARG A 51 7.07 -4.22 -7.35
C ARG A 51 6.65 -2.86 -6.78
N VAL A 52 5.64 -2.22 -7.38
CA VAL A 52 5.03 -0.97 -6.89
C VAL A 52 4.33 -1.19 -5.56
N ARG A 53 4.45 -0.21 -4.67
CA ARG A 53 3.74 -0.15 -3.38
C ARG A 53 2.60 0.83 -3.49
N PHE A 54 1.41 0.46 -3.00
CA PHE A 54 0.24 1.30 -3.12
C PHE A 54 -0.75 1.08 -1.97
N HIS A 55 -1.69 2.00 -1.82
CA HIS A 55 -2.86 1.85 -0.96
C HIS A 55 -4.09 1.67 -1.84
N ARG A 56 -5.14 1.03 -1.32
CA ARG A 56 -6.44 1.08 -2.00
C ARG A 56 -6.88 2.54 -2.14
N PRO A 57 -7.48 2.94 -3.28
CA PRO A 57 -8.11 4.24 -3.39
C PRO A 57 -9.12 4.37 -2.25
N THR A 58 -8.92 5.32 -1.36
CA THR A 58 -10.00 5.70 -0.46
C THR A 58 -11.04 6.35 -1.34
N VAL A 59 -12.24 5.77 -1.42
CA VAL A 59 -13.39 6.49 -1.96
C VAL A 59 -13.53 7.70 -1.04
N SER A 60 -13.06 8.86 -1.49
CA SER A 60 -13.31 10.10 -0.80
C SER A 60 -14.81 10.26 -0.83
N VAL A 61 -15.47 10.10 0.31
CA VAL A 61 -16.87 10.48 0.46
C VAL A 61 -16.91 11.97 0.14
N GLN A 62 -17.30 12.31 -1.09
CA GLN A 62 -17.72 13.65 -1.42
C GLN A 62 -19.02 13.86 -0.65
N LEU A 63 -18.90 14.55 0.50
CA LEU A 63 -20.05 15.18 1.13
C LEU A 63 -20.60 16.17 0.11
N LEU A 64 -21.68 15.77 -0.55
CA LEU A 64 -22.56 16.64 -1.33
C LEU A 64 -23.38 17.50 -0.37
#